data_AF-A0AAW2XSB2-F1
#
_entry.id   AF-A0AAW2XSB2-F1
#
_cell.length_a   1.000
_cell.length_b   1.000
_cell.length_c   1.000
_cell.angle_alpha   90.00
_cell.angle_beta   90.00
_cell.angle_gamma   90.00
#
_symmetry.space_group_name_H-M   'P 1'
#
loop_
_entity.id
_entity.type
_entity.pdbx_description
1 polymer ?
#
loop_
_entity_poly.entity_id
_entity_poly.type
_entity_poly.pdbx_seq_one_letter_code
_entity_poly.pdbx_strand_id
1 'polypeptide(L)'
;MEGMRQIATAYYERASEEEKESAEEFFRKLDVNGDGRVSLLELKRSVGSWLSTETVFKQLDENGDGTLDFYEVLAVYYIVNKVNLHVCNGCLGLLVGPYFSCLLCLGKSPDTFDLCCNCYRRGTVAHEHSSKYLLDHHSLLAVLRSKEAEKSRQGKKEMEELREIARAHYRAGSQEVKNLAFEFFKTMDTNGDGRVDLSEFLTFMRQDGYSQMHSPYFFNELDHDGNGALDFYEDKWMLALDAFEVALSIGRISSTLCTIL
;
A
#
# COMPACT_ATOMS: atom_id res chain seq x y z
N MET A 1 -0.45 14.18 24.97
CA MET A 1 -1.00 13.75 23.67
C MET A 1 -0.97 12.22 23.63
N GLU A 2 -1.73 11.57 24.51
CA GLU A 2 -1.32 10.25 25.03
C GLU A 2 -1.12 9.16 23.98
N GLY A 3 -2.17 8.84 23.20
CA GLY A 3 -2.05 7.83 22.15
C GLY A 3 -1.02 8.18 21.06
N MET A 4 -0.72 9.46 20.83
CA MET A 4 0.33 9.86 19.88
C MET A 4 1.74 9.66 20.44
N ARG A 5 1.98 9.89 21.74
CA ARG A 5 3.25 9.55 22.40
C ARG A 5 3.49 8.04 22.37
N GLN A 6 2.49 7.25 22.78
CA GLN A 6 2.56 5.78 22.76
C GLN A 6 2.86 5.24 21.35
N ILE A 7 2.22 5.79 20.31
CA ILE A 7 2.50 5.44 18.91
C ILE A 7 3.91 5.86 18.49
N ALA A 8 4.35 7.09 18.81
CA ALA A 8 5.68 7.58 18.44
C ALA A 8 6.81 6.76 19.08
N THR A 9 6.71 6.43 20.37
CA THR A 9 7.65 5.54 21.07
C THR A 9 7.65 4.15 20.46
N ALA A 10 6.48 3.54 20.21
CA ALA A 10 6.39 2.21 19.60
C ALA A 10 6.92 2.15 18.15
N TYR A 11 6.90 3.27 17.42
CA TYR A 11 7.61 3.40 16.14
C TYR A 11 9.13 3.45 16.37
N TYR A 12 9.63 4.32 17.25
CA TYR A 12 11.07 4.47 17.53
C TYR A 12 11.73 3.18 18.07
N GLU A 13 11.07 2.47 18.98
CA GLU A 13 11.52 1.18 19.52
C GLU A 13 11.70 0.10 18.43
N ARG A 14 10.90 0.18 17.36
CA ARG A 14 10.90 -0.76 16.23
C ARG A 14 11.60 -0.23 14.97
N ALA A 15 12.11 0.99 15.01
CA ALA A 15 12.77 1.66 13.91
C ALA A 15 14.14 1.04 13.63
N SER A 16 14.68 1.25 12.43
CA SER A 16 16.07 0.89 12.14
C SER A 16 17.04 1.83 12.88
N GLU A 17 18.32 1.45 13.00
CA GLU A 17 19.29 2.30 13.70
C GLU A 17 19.51 3.64 12.98
N GLU A 18 19.40 3.68 11.65
CA GLU A 18 19.45 4.91 10.85
C GLU A 18 18.23 5.82 11.10
N GLU A 19 17.04 5.24 11.30
CA GLU A 19 15.84 5.99 11.70
C GLU A 19 15.93 6.51 13.15
N LYS A 20 16.56 5.76 14.06
CA LYS A 20 16.81 6.20 15.44
C LYS A 20 17.83 7.34 15.47
N GLU A 21 18.94 7.23 14.75
CA GLU A 21 19.94 8.30 14.60
C GLU A 21 19.28 9.56 14.02
N SER A 22 18.37 9.42 13.06
CA SER A 22 17.59 10.54 12.50
C SER A 22 16.69 11.23 13.53
N ALA A 23 16.09 10.48 14.47
CA ALA A 23 15.29 11.05 15.56
C ALA A 23 16.16 11.73 16.64
N GLU A 24 17.33 11.17 16.95
CA GLU A 24 18.31 11.82 17.82
C GLU A 24 18.91 13.08 17.20
N GLU A 25 19.22 13.06 15.91
CA GLU A 25 19.74 14.23 15.20
C GLU A 25 18.68 15.34 15.12
N PHE A 26 17.40 14.99 15.03
CA PHE A 26 16.30 15.94 15.21
C PHE A 26 16.25 16.50 16.64
N PHE A 27 16.38 15.67 17.68
CA PHE A 27 16.46 16.16 19.07
C PHE A 27 17.65 17.13 19.27
N ARG A 28 18.85 16.76 18.77
CA ARG A 28 20.07 17.60 18.79
C ARG A 28 19.95 18.91 17.98
N LYS A 29 18.92 19.06 17.13
CA LYS A 29 18.57 20.31 16.43
C LYS A 29 17.51 21.15 17.17
N LEU A 30 16.82 20.56 18.15
CA LEU A 30 15.93 21.27 19.06
C LEU A 30 16.69 21.74 20.31
N ASP A 31 17.47 20.86 20.95
CA ASP A 31 18.33 21.21 22.09
C ASP A 31 19.53 22.05 21.62
N VAL A 32 19.33 23.37 21.52
CA VAL A 32 20.35 24.33 21.06
C VAL A 32 21.34 24.67 22.18
N ASN A 33 20.98 24.48 23.45
CA ASN A 33 21.81 24.88 24.59
C ASN A 33 22.65 23.74 25.19
N GLY A 34 22.22 22.49 25.00
CA GLY A 34 22.92 21.27 25.42
C GLY A 34 22.57 20.79 26.83
N ASP A 35 21.40 21.16 27.38
CA ASP A 35 20.96 20.72 28.71
C ASP A 35 20.27 19.34 28.70
N GLY A 36 20.07 18.73 27.53
CA GLY A 36 19.43 17.42 27.35
C GLY A 36 17.91 17.49 27.32
N ARG A 37 17.32 18.69 27.20
CA ARG A 37 15.89 18.95 27.15
C ARG A 37 15.58 20.01 26.07
N VAL A 38 14.31 20.26 25.81
CA VAL A 38 13.87 21.26 24.84
C VAL A 38 12.88 22.23 25.47
N SER A 39 13.25 23.50 25.60
CA SER A 39 12.32 24.53 26.07
C SER A 39 11.32 24.96 24.99
N LEU A 40 10.24 25.62 25.41
CA LEU A 40 9.29 26.28 24.49
C LEU A 40 9.97 27.32 23.58
N LEU A 41 11.11 27.91 23.99
CA LEU A 41 11.83 28.89 23.18
C LEU A 41 12.66 28.22 22.07
N GLU A 42 13.27 27.07 22.36
CA GLU A 42 13.96 26.24 21.38
C GLU A 42 12.99 25.62 20.37
N LEU A 43 11.87 25.05 20.84
CA LEU A 43 10.82 24.53 19.96
C LEU A 43 10.29 25.63 19.01
N LYS A 44 10.15 26.87 19.50
CA LYS A 44 9.77 28.06 18.69
C LYS A 44 10.80 28.49 17.66
N ARG A 45 12.07 28.07 17.79
CA ARG A 45 13.15 28.40 16.84
C ARG A 45 13.32 27.33 15.77
N SER A 46 13.20 26.06 16.13
CA SER A 46 13.58 24.93 15.27
C SER A 46 12.42 24.20 14.59
N VAL A 47 11.17 24.35 15.03
CA VAL A 47 9.98 23.88 14.28
C VAL A 47 9.00 25.01 13.96
N GLY A 48 8.21 24.81 12.90
CA GLY A 48 7.28 25.81 12.38
C GLY A 48 6.29 26.33 13.43
N SER A 49 5.99 27.63 13.34
CA SER A 49 5.17 28.43 14.28
C SER A 49 3.88 27.76 14.79
N TRP A 50 3.27 26.89 13.98
CA TRP A 50 2.02 26.18 14.32
C TRP A 50 2.20 25.05 15.34
N LEU A 51 3.35 24.35 15.34
CA LEU A 51 3.67 23.32 16.35
C LEU A 51 4.09 23.93 17.68
N SER A 52 4.76 25.09 17.63
CA SER A 52 5.39 25.71 18.79
C SER A 52 4.44 26.63 19.59
N THR A 53 3.13 26.37 19.51
CA THR A 53 2.12 27.03 20.34
C THR A 53 2.14 26.48 21.78
N GLU A 54 1.90 27.35 22.75
CA GLU A 54 1.94 26.98 24.18
C GLU A 54 0.90 25.89 24.54
N THR A 55 -0.22 25.87 23.82
CA THR A 55 -1.28 24.85 23.94
C THR A 55 -0.89 23.48 23.39
N VAL A 56 0.03 23.41 22.41
CA VAL A 56 0.59 22.15 21.91
C VAL A 56 1.74 21.70 22.81
N PHE A 57 2.60 22.63 23.24
CA PHE A 57 3.69 22.36 24.19
C PHE A 57 3.18 21.70 25.49
N LYS A 58 2.18 22.32 26.14
CA LYS A 58 1.50 21.78 27.35
C LYS A 58 0.67 20.50 27.12
N GLN A 59 0.70 19.95 25.92
CA GLN A 59 0.16 18.62 25.60
C GLN A 59 1.25 17.62 25.18
N LEU A 60 2.48 18.07 24.94
CA LEU A 60 3.66 17.22 24.72
C LEU A 60 4.28 16.91 26.07
N ASP A 61 4.61 17.98 26.82
CA ASP A 61 4.97 18.02 28.24
C ASP A 61 3.94 17.22 29.04
N GLU A 62 4.34 16.01 29.47
CA GLU A 62 3.54 15.06 30.24
C GLU A 62 3.82 15.20 31.73
N ASN A 63 5.10 15.36 32.07
CA ASN A 63 5.56 15.39 33.45
C ASN A 63 5.28 16.75 34.15
N GLY A 64 5.08 17.83 33.38
CA GLY A 64 4.75 19.16 33.87
C GLY A 64 5.94 20.04 34.28
N ASP A 65 7.18 19.65 33.94
CA ASP A 65 8.39 20.39 34.32
C ASP A 65 8.69 21.63 33.45
N GLY A 66 7.95 21.83 32.36
CA GLY A 66 8.04 23.01 31.49
C GLY A 66 9.10 22.91 30.40
N THR A 67 9.76 21.75 30.27
CA THR A 67 10.60 21.37 29.13
C THR A 67 10.03 20.12 28.45
N LEU A 68 10.61 19.69 27.32
CA LEU A 68 10.34 18.40 26.71
C LEU A 68 11.59 17.51 26.79
N ASP A 69 11.44 16.28 27.26
CA ASP A 69 12.49 15.25 27.16
C ASP A 69 12.53 14.59 25.76
N PHE A 70 13.45 13.64 25.57
CA PHE A 70 13.61 12.92 24.30
C PHE A 70 12.33 12.19 23.85
N TYR A 71 11.63 11.50 24.76
CA TYR A 71 10.41 10.74 24.45
C TYR A 71 9.22 11.66 24.20
N GLU A 72 9.14 12.80 24.88
CA GLU A 72 8.14 13.84 24.60
C GLU A 72 8.39 14.50 23.23
N VAL A 73 9.66 14.67 22.83
CA VAL A 73 10.06 15.11 21.49
C VAL A 73 9.82 14.05 20.41
N LEU A 74 9.84 12.74 20.70
CA LEU A 74 9.49 11.70 19.71
C LEU A 74 8.09 11.93 19.12
N ALA A 75 7.12 12.42 19.90
CA ALA A 75 5.81 12.79 19.39
C ALA A 75 5.88 13.93 18.35
N VAL A 76 6.76 14.93 18.56
CA VAL A 76 7.03 16.00 17.58
C VAL A 76 7.71 15.44 16.34
N TYR A 77 8.72 14.58 16.51
CA TYR A 77 9.44 13.94 15.39
C TYR A 77 8.50 13.11 14.52
N TYR A 78 7.65 12.28 15.13
CA TYR A 78 6.61 11.49 14.46
C TYR A 78 5.61 12.41 13.73
N ILE A 79 5.15 13.47 14.39
CA ILE A 79 4.25 14.48 13.80
C ILE A 79 4.88 15.24 12.62
N VAL A 80 6.19 15.51 12.63
CA VAL A 80 6.85 16.27 11.54
C VAL A 80 7.23 15.36 10.35
N ASN A 81 7.63 14.11 10.62
CA ASN A 81 8.30 13.26 9.61
C ASN A 81 7.49 12.03 9.16
N LYS A 82 6.47 11.61 9.92
CA LYS A 82 5.65 10.42 9.60
C LYS A 82 4.16 10.74 9.44
N VAL A 83 3.65 11.81 10.03
CA VAL A 83 2.25 12.23 9.91
C VAL A 83 2.15 13.53 9.11
N ASN A 84 1.51 13.51 7.95
CA ASN A 84 1.16 14.75 7.26
C ASN A 84 -0.04 15.39 7.99
N LEU A 85 0.20 16.20 9.03
CA LEU A 85 -0.88 16.69 9.89
C LEU A 85 -1.82 17.67 9.16
N HIS A 86 -3.07 17.25 9.03
CA HIS A 86 -4.14 18.04 8.44
C HIS A 86 -4.61 19.17 9.38
N VAL A 87 -5.09 20.27 8.78
CA VAL A 87 -5.76 21.38 9.47
C VAL A 87 -7.26 21.34 9.20
N CYS A 88 -8.06 21.75 10.17
CA CYS A 88 -9.52 21.79 10.04
C CYS A 88 -9.94 22.84 9.00
N ASN A 89 -10.53 22.46 7.86
CA ASN A 89 -11.03 23.42 6.86
C ASN A 89 -12.10 24.37 7.42
N GLY A 90 -12.72 24.04 8.57
CA GLY A 90 -13.74 24.85 9.24
C GLY A 90 -13.25 25.85 10.29
N CYS A 91 -12.02 25.72 10.81
CA CYS A 91 -11.48 26.66 11.82
C CYS A 91 -9.96 26.88 11.76
N LEU A 92 -9.28 26.27 10.79
CA LEU A 92 -7.82 26.23 10.61
C LEU A 92 -7.02 25.67 11.80
N GLY A 93 -7.72 25.16 12.84
CA GLY A 93 -7.10 24.48 13.97
C GLY A 93 -6.57 23.09 13.59
N LEU A 94 -5.44 22.73 14.17
CA LEU A 94 -4.72 21.48 13.93
C LEU A 94 -5.54 20.24 14.36
N LEU A 95 -5.52 19.19 13.54
CA LEU A 95 -6.32 17.97 13.78
C LEU A 95 -5.57 16.93 14.64
N VAL A 96 -5.26 17.33 15.88
CA VAL A 96 -4.60 16.49 16.89
C VAL A 96 -5.61 15.55 17.56
N GLY A 97 -5.87 14.40 16.94
CA GLY A 97 -6.77 13.36 17.46
C GLY A 97 -7.84 12.94 16.44
N PRO A 98 -8.98 12.38 16.87
CA PRO A 98 -10.06 12.00 15.95
C PRO A 98 -10.60 13.19 15.16
N TYR A 99 -10.66 13.05 13.83
CA TYR A 99 -11.25 14.01 12.92
C TYR A 99 -12.04 13.30 11.80
N PHE A 100 -12.84 14.07 11.06
CA PHE A 100 -13.67 13.57 9.96
C PHE A 100 -13.10 14.03 8.63
N SER A 101 -12.80 13.11 7.70
CA SER A 101 -12.38 13.44 6.33
C SER A 101 -13.50 13.16 5.34
N CYS A 102 -13.60 13.98 4.29
CA CYS A 102 -14.49 13.72 3.17
C CYS A 102 -13.91 12.61 2.27
N LEU A 103 -14.58 11.45 2.21
CA LEU A 103 -14.19 10.28 1.40
C LEU A 103 -14.02 10.61 -0.10
N LEU A 104 -14.66 11.67 -0.60
CA LEU A 104 -14.59 12.10 -2.00
C LEU A 104 -13.48 13.14 -2.28
N CYS A 105 -12.86 13.68 -1.22
CA CYS A 105 -11.67 14.54 -1.27
C CYS A 105 -10.39 13.82 -0.82
N LEU A 106 -10.52 12.67 -0.13
CA LEU A 106 -9.40 11.88 0.36
C LEU A 106 -8.38 11.57 -0.75
N GLY A 107 -7.10 11.85 -0.49
CA GLY A 107 -6.00 11.64 -1.44
C GLY A 107 -5.77 12.78 -2.45
N LYS A 108 -6.71 13.73 -2.62
CA LYS A 108 -6.57 14.86 -3.56
C LYS A 108 -5.74 16.02 -2.99
N SER A 109 -4.58 15.75 -2.38
CA SER A 109 -3.77 16.81 -1.75
C SER A 109 -3.42 17.94 -2.75
N PRO A 110 -3.62 19.23 -2.42
CA PRO A 110 -3.97 19.79 -1.10
C PRO A 110 -5.49 19.90 -0.81
N ASP A 111 -6.36 19.56 -1.77
CA ASP A 111 -7.82 19.70 -1.72
C ASP A 111 -8.53 18.65 -0.83
N THR A 112 -7.87 18.15 0.22
CA THR A 112 -8.55 17.34 1.23
C THR A 112 -9.48 18.23 2.07
N PHE A 113 -10.54 17.63 2.58
CA PHE A 113 -11.53 18.33 3.38
C PHE A 113 -11.77 17.59 4.69
N ASP A 114 -11.20 18.14 5.74
CA ASP A 114 -10.99 17.52 7.04
C ASP A 114 -11.55 18.45 8.15
N LEU A 115 -12.36 17.91 9.06
CA LEU A 115 -13.03 18.67 10.11
C LEU A 115 -12.79 18.08 11.50
N CYS A 116 -12.44 18.94 12.45
CA CYS A 116 -12.42 18.57 13.87
C CYS A 116 -13.85 18.31 14.38
N CYS A 117 -13.99 17.51 15.43
CA CYS A 117 -15.28 17.13 16.01
C CYS A 117 -16.20 18.31 16.34
N ASN A 118 -15.65 19.48 16.69
CA ASN A 118 -16.45 20.67 17.00
C ASN A 118 -16.98 21.38 15.75
N CYS A 119 -16.21 21.43 14.66
CA CYS A 119 -16.68 21.97 13.37
C CYS A 119 -17.69 21.02 12.71
N TYR A 120 -17.43 19.71 12.75
CA TYR A 120 -18.36 18.68 12.28
C TYR A 120 -19.70 18.75 13.04
N ARG A 121 -19.68 18.73 14.39
CA ARG A 121 -20.89 18.81 15.24
C ARG A 121 -21.71 20.08 14.99
N ARG A 122 -21.07 21.20 14.64
CA ARG A 122 -21.77 22.46 14.34
C ARG A 122 -22.50 22.45 13.00
N GLY A 123 -22.03 21.69 12.01
CA GLY A 123 -22.62 21.64 10.67
C GLY A 123 -22.56 22.95 9.87
N THR A 124 -21.88 23.98 10.38
CA THR A 124 -21.84 25.34 9.78
C THR A 124 -20.79 25.51 8.69
N VAL A 125 -20.00 24.47 8.36
CA VAL A 125 -18.94 24.55 7.34
C VAL A 125 -19.51 24.06 6.02
N ALA A 126 -19.61 24.96 5.04
CA ALA A 126 -20.08 24.60 3.70
C ALA A 126 -19.02 23.76 2.96
N HIS A 127 -19.47 22.69 2.31
CA HIS A 127 -18.67 21.81 1.47
C HIS A 127 -19.55 21.27 0.34
N GLU A 128 -18.97 20.99 -0.82
CA GLU A 128 -19.70 20.52 -2.01
C GLU A 128 -20.31 19.12 -1.81
N HIS A 129 -19.57 18.23 -1.14
CA HIS A 129 -20.04 16.88 -0.86
C HIS A 129 -20.92 16.82 0.40
N SER A 130 -22.02 16.07 0.30
CA SER A 130 -22.94 15.79 1.41
C SER A 130 -22.22 15.22 2.64
N SER A 131 -22.64 15.64 3.83
CA SER A 131 -22.06 15.22 5.13
C SER A 131 -22.05 13.72 5.38
N LYS A 132 -22.84 12.91 4.65
CA LYS A 132 -22.75 11.45 4.66
C LYS A 132 -21.41 10.89 4.16
N TYR A 133 -20.60 11.71 3.48
CA TYR A 133 -19.25 11.35 3.02
C TYR A 133 -18.14 11.84 3.97
N LEU A 134 -18.47 12.65 4.99
CA LEU A 134 -17.55 13.01 6.08
C LEU A 134 -17.56 11.89 7.11
N LEU A 135 -16.48 11.12 7.14
CA LEU A 135 -16.32 9.91 7.95
C LEU A 135 -15.09 10.05 8.86
N ASP A 136 -15.14 9.47 10.05
CA ASP A 136 -13.98 9.34 10.93
C ASP A 136 -12.97 8.29 10.41
N HIS A 137 -11.75 8.28 10.96
CA HIS A 137 -10.70 7.33 10.53
C HIS A 137 -11.10 5.85 10.57
N HIS A 138 -11.87 5.40 11.56
CA HIS A 138 -12.28 3.99 11.64
C HIS A 138 -13.32 3.66 10.58
N SER A 139 -14.29 4.56 10.36
CA SER A 139 -15.27 4.44 9.27
C SER A 139 -14.61 4.48 7.89
N LEU A 140 -13.61 5.35 7.69
CA LEU A 140 -12.82 5.41 6.45
C LEU A 140 -12.05 4.10 6.21
N LEU A 141 -11.34 3.60 7.23
CA LEU A 141 -10.61 2.34 7.13
C LEU A 141 -11.54 1.14 6.86
N ALA A 142 -12.75 1.14 7.41
CA ALA A 142 -13.75 0.10 7.11
C ALA A 142 -14.17 0.12 5.63
N VAL A 143 -14.45 1.32 5.07
CA VAL A 143 -14.84 1.49 3.66
C VAL A 143 -13.68 1.23 2.69
N LEU A 144 -12.44 1.57 3.06
CA LEU A 144 -11.27 1.25 2.25
C LEU A 144 -11.04 -0.27 2.20
N ARG A 145 -11.07 -0.94 3.36
CA ARG A 145 -10.95 -2.42 3.44
C ARG A 145 -12.06 -3.16 2.70
N SER A 146 -13.30 -2.65 2.72
CA SER A 146 -14.38 -3.27 1.94
C SER A 146 -14.13 -3.13 0.44
N LYS A 147 -13.70 -1.96 -0.03
CA LYS A 147 -13.34 -1.71 -1.44
C LYS A 147 -12.13 -2.54 -1.89
N GLU A 148 -11.13 -2.73 -1.04
CA GLU A 148 -9.98 -3.60 -1.32
C GLU A 148 -10.41 -5.06 -1.46
N ALA A 149 -11.27 -5.55 -0.55
CA ALA A 149 -11.84 -6.89 -0.64
C ALA A 149 -12.76 -7.06 -1.87
N GLU A 150 -13.54 -6.05 -2.23
CA GLU A 150 -14.35 -6.02 -3.45
C GLU A 150 -13.48 -6.05 -4.71
N LYS A 151 -12.45 -5.20 -4.79
CA LYS A 151 -11.50 -5.19 -5.92
C LYS A 151 -10.76 -6.53 -6.06
N SER A 152 -10.32 -7.12 -4.94
CA SER A 152 -9.66 -8.43 -4.93
C SER A 152 -10.61 -9.55 -5.41
N ARG A 153 -11.88 -9.54 -4.97
CA ARG A 153 -12.91 -10.48 -5.46
C ARG A 153 -13.21 -10.29 -6.95
N GLN A 154 -13.30 -9.04 -7.41
CA GLN A 154 -13.57 -8.73 -8.82
C GLN A 154 -12.42 -9.19 -9.72
N GLY A 155 -11.17 -8.85 -9.39
CA GLY A 155 -10.00 -9.31 -10.14
C GLY A 155 -9.88 -10.83 -10.18
N LYS A 156 -10.14 -11.53 -9.06
CA LYS A 156 -10.20 -13.00 -9.04
C LYS A 156 -11.30 -13.57 -9.94
N LYS A 157 -12.46 -12.91 -10.01
CA LYS A 157 -13.57 -13.31 -10.89
C LYS A 157 -13.24 -13.08 -12.37
N GLU A 158 -12.62 -11.95 -12.70
CA GLU A 158 -12.18 -11.61 -14.07
C GLU A 158 -11.09 -12.60 -14.56
N MET A 159 -10.14 -12.95 -13.71
CA MET A 159 -9.13 -13.98 -14.02
C MET A 159 -9.75 -15.39 -14.19
N GLU A 160 -10.76 -15.74 -13.40
CA GLU A 160 -11.44 -17.03 -13.55
C GLU A 160 -12.33 -17.10 -14.81
N GLU A 161 -12.91 -15.97 -15.24
CA GLU A 161 -13.62 -15.87 -16.53
C GLU A 161 -12.65 -16.02 -17.72
N LEU A 162 -11.44 -15.44 -17.65
CA LEU A 162 -10.38 -15.68 -18.63
C LEU A 162 -9.93 -17.16 -18.65
N ARG A 163 -9.85 -17.81 -17.48
CA ARG A 163 -9.52 -19.24 -17.36
C ARG A 163 -10.58 -20.13 -18.01
N GLU A 164 -11.87 -19.90 -17.79
CA GLU A 164 -12.92 -20.68 -18.49
C GLU A 164 -12.87 -20.49 -20.01
N ILE A 165 -12.61 -19.28 -20.50
CA ILE A 165 -12.42 -19.04 -21.94
C ILE A 165 -11.25 -19.88 -22.47
N ALA A 166 -10.12 -19.89 -21.78
CA ALA A 166 -8.96 -20.71 -22.13
C ALA A 166 -9.27 -22.23 -22.08
N ARG A 167 -9.90 -22.71 -20.99
CA ARG A 167 -10.32 -24.12 -20.85
C ARG A 167 -11.31 -24.52 -21.96
N ALA A 168 -12.21 -23.63 -22.39
CA ALA A 168 -13.12 -23.86 -23.51
C ALA A 168 -12.36 -23.97 -24.85
N HIS A 169 -11.42 -23.06 -25.14
CA HIS A 169 -10.58 -23.13 -26.34
C HIS A 169 -9.73 -24.41 -26.39
N TYR A 170 -9.13 -24.84 -25.27
CA TYR A 170 -8.41 -26.11 -25.22
C TYR A 170 -9.32 -27.32 -25.45
N ARG A 171 -10.50 -27.37 -24.81
CA ARG A 171 -11.46 -28.47 -24.98
C ARG A 171 -11.93 -28.58 -26.44
N ALA A 172 -12.24 -27.45 -27.09
CA ALA A 172 -12.65 -27.38 -28.49
C ALA A 172 -11.50 -27.55 -29.50
N GLY A 173 -10.25 -27.32 -29.09
CA GLY A 173 -9.07 -27.40 -29.94
C GLY A 173 -8.85 -28.80 -30.55
N SER A 174 -8.16 -28.84 -31.68
CA SER A 174 -7.80 -30.09 -32.36
C SER A 174 -6.74 -30.88 -31.58
N GLN A 175 -6.41 -32.10 -32.03
CA GLN A 175 -5.41 -32.91 -31.34
C GLN A 175 -4.01 -32.28 -31.43
N GLU A 176 -3.72 -31.53 -32.48
CA GLU A 176 -2.48 -30.79 -32.68
C GLU A 176 -2.31 -29.71 -31.61
N VAL A 177 -3.37 -28.94 -31.31
CA VAL A 177 -3.37 -27.94 -30.21
C VAL A 177 -3.19 -28.63 -28.85
N LYS A 178 -3.84 -29.78 -28.65
CA LYS A 178 -3.74 -30.57 -27.41
C LYS A 178 -2.35 -31.18 -27.19
N ASN A 179 -1.66 -31.54 -28.28
CA ASN A 179 -0.29 -32.02 -28.28
C ASN A 179 0.71 -30.87 -28.07
N LEU A 180 0.52 -29.72 -28.76
CA LEU A 180 1.41 -28.56 -28.63
C LEU A 180 1.50 -28.07 -27.18
N ALA A 181 0.35 -27.99 -26.50
CA ALA A 181 0.30 -27.62 -25.08
C ALA A 181 0.88 -28.70 -24.13
N PHE A 182 1.04 -29.95 -24.58
CA PHE A 182 1.72 -31.00 -23.81
C PHE A 182 3.24 -30.96 -24.03
N GLU A 183 3.71 -30.70 -25.25
CA GLU A 183 5.15 -30.55 -25.51
C GLU A 183 5.72 -29.27 -24.88
N PHE A 184 4.97 -28.15 -24.86
CA PHE A 184 5.42 -26.93 -24.16
C PHE A 184 5.44 -27.11 -22.62
N PHE A 185 4.57 -27.96 -22.06
CA PHE A 185 4.69 -28.34 -20.64
C PHE A 185 6.02 -29.06 -20.36
N LYS A 186 6.38 -30.05 -21.20
CA LYS A 186 7.66 -30.78 -21.11
C LYS A 186 8.91 -29.92 -21.35
N THR A 187 8.82 -28.79 -22.04
CA THR A 187 9.97 -27.88 -22.17
C THR A 187 10.21 -27.04 -20.92
N MET A 188 9.28 -27.05 -19.96
CA MET A 188 9.41 -26.35 -18.68
C MET A 188 9.71 -27.34 -17.53
N ASP A 189 9.03 -28.49 -17.50
CA ASP A 189 9.37 -29.67 -16.68
C ASP A 189 10.75 -30.20 -17.09
N THR A 190 11.79 -29.67 -16.45
CA THR A 190 13.19 -29.89 -16.83
C THR A 190 13.75 -31.12 -16.13
N ASN A 191 13.23 -31.44 -14.94
CA ASN A 191 13.64 -32.58 -14.14
C ASN A 191 12.92 -33.88 -14.53
N GLY A 192 11.71 -33.81 -15.09
CA GLY A 192 10.93 -34.93 -15.62
C GLY A 192 9.98 -35.60 -14.61
N ASP A 193 9.62 -34.94 -13.50
CA ASP A 193 8.70 -35.49 -12.50
C ASP A 193 7.21 -35.29 -12.83
N GLY A 194 6.89 -34.55 -13.90
CA GLY A 194 5.53 -34.26 -14.34
C GLY A 194 4.93 -33.00 -13.70
N ARG A 195 5.77 -32.17 -13.06
CA ARG A 195 5.42 -30.86 -12.47
C ARG A 195 6.43 -29.80 -12.93
N VAL A 196 6.18 -28.55 -12.57
CA VAL A 196 7.10 -27.42 -12.82
C VAL A 196 7.24 -26.61 -11.53
N ASP A 197 8.44 -26.59 -10.95
CA ASP A 197 8.69 -25.80 -9.73
C ASP A 197 8.93 -24.30 -10.03
N LEU A 198 8.98 -23.47 -8.98
CA LEU A 198 9.21 -22.02 -9.09
C LEU A 198 10.57 -21.69 -9.73
N SER A 199 11.60 -22.53 -9.56
CA SER A 199 12.92 -22.36 -10.15
C SER A 199 12.92 -22.70 -11.63
N GLU A 200 12.26 -23.78 -12.03
CA GLU A 200 12.05 -24.16 -13.44
C GLU A 200 11.26 -23.08 -14.18
N PHE A 201 10.11 -22.65 -13.62
CA PHE A 201 9.28 -21.57 -14.16
C PHE A 201 10.08 -20.26 -14.36
N LEU A 202 10.77 -19.78 -13.31
CA LEU A 202 11.55 -18.54 -13.39
C LEU A 202 12.80 -18.66 -14.28
N THR A 203 13.30 -19.88 -14.50
CA THR A 203 14.40 -20.13 -15.44
C THR A 203 13.90 -20.04 -16.87
N PHE A 204 12.78 -20.70 -17.19
CA PHE A 204 12.13 -20.66 -18.49
C PHE A 204 11.73 -19.23 -18.89
N MET A 205 11.00 -18.50 -18.02
CA MET A 205 10.55 -17.12 -18.31
C MET A 205 11.70 -16.14 -18.51
N ARG A 206 12.91 -16.45 -18.02
CA ARG A 206 14.13 -15.67 -18.26
C ARG A 206 14.82 -16.02 -19.58
N GLN A 207 14.78 -17.29 -19.99
CA GLN A 207 15.49 -17.78 -21.18
C GLN A 207 14.73 -17.45 -22.46
N ASP A 208 13.41 -17.65 -22.49
CA ASP A 208 12.59 -17.48 -23.69
C ASP A 208 12.07 -16.04 -23.90
N GLY A 209 12.52 -15.09 -23.07
CA GLY A 209 12.29 -13.65 -23.26
C GLY A 209 11.08 -13.06 -22.53
N TYR A 210 10.29 -13.88 -21.84
CA TYR A 210 9.11 -13.50 -21.05
C TYR A 210 9.44 -12.78 -19.73
N SER A 211 10.41 -11.87 -19.73
CA SER A 211 10.91 -11.21 -18.52
C SER A 211 9.85 -10.39 -17.78
N GLN A 212 8.79 -9.96 -18.46
CA GLN A 212 7.63 -9.28 -17.85
C GLN A 212 6.79 -10.21 -16.96
N MET A 213 6.84 -11.53 -17.20
CA MET A 213 6.15 -12.57 -16.44
C MET A 213 7.07 -13.26 -15.41
N HIS A 214 8.34 -12.84 -15.31
CA HIS A 214 9.32 -13.32 -14.33
C HIS A 214 8.97 -12.81 -12.92
N SER A 215 7.94 -13.39 -12.30
CA SER A 215 7.39 -12.95 -11.02
C SER A 215 6.93 -14.12 -10.15
N PRO A 216 7.47 -14.29 -8.93
CA PRO A 216 6.96 -15.27 -7.97
C PRO A 216 5.49 -15.04 -7.59
N TYR A 217 4.99 -13.79 -7.69
CA TYR A 217 3.58 -13.49 -7.47
C TYR A 217 2.70 -14.17 -8.53
N PHE A 218 3.14 -14.18 -9.79
CA PHE A 218 2.39 -14.78 -10.91
C PHE A 218 2.40 -16.31 -10.84
N PHE A 219 3.53 -16.93 -10.43
CA PHE A 219 3.58 -18.36 -10.09
C PHE A 219 2.55 -18.72 -9.00
N ASN A 220 2.49 -17.93 -7.92
CA ASN A 220 1.54 -18.13 -6.82
C ASN A 220 0.07 -17.84 -7.20
N GLU A 221 -0.21 -17.25 -8.37
CA GLU A 221 -1.57 -17.18 -8.92
C GLU A 221 -1.92 -18.42 -9.75
N LEU A 222 -0.93 -19.13 -10.30
CA LEU A 222 -1.09 -20.37 -11.07
C LEU A 222 -1.18 -21.61 -10.16
N ASP A 223 -0.41 -21.64 -9.07
CA ASP A 223 -0.45 -22.68 -8.02
C ASP A 223 -1.79 -22.61 -7.27
N HIS A 224 -2.75 -23.43 -7.71
CA HIS A 224 -4.13 -23.37 -7.22
C HIS A 224 -4.33 -24.10 -5.88
N ASP A 225 -3.66 -25.23 -5.65
CA ASP A 225 -3.79 -25.98 -4.39
C ASP A 225 -2.78 -25.53 -3.31
N GLY A 226 -1.76 -24.76 -3.70
CA GLY A 226 -0.72 -24.21 -2.82
C GLY A 226 0.41 -25.20 -2.53
N ASN A 227 0.63 -26.20 -3.40
CA ASN A 227 1.65 -27.23 -3.17
C ASN A 227 3.08 -26.78 -3.51
N GLY A 228 3.26 -25.68 -4.23
CA GLY A 228 4.56 -25.10 -4.59
C GLY A 228 5.15 -25.56 -5.93
N ALA A 229 4.42 -26.39 -6.70
CA ALA A 229 4.77 -26.83 -8.05
C ALA A 229 3.52 -26.93 -8.93
N LEU A 230 3.65 -26.57 -10.22
CA LEU A 230 2.55 -26.55 -11.19
C LEU A 230 2.45 -27.88 -11.94
N ASP A 231 1.35 -28.60 -11.78
CA ASP A 231 1.08 -29.83 -12.54
C ASP A 231 0.24 -29.62 -13.82
N PHE A 232 0.22 -30.62 -14.69
CA PHE A 232 -0.45 -30.54 -16.00
C PHE A 232 -2.00 -30.45 -15.93
N TYR A 233 -2.60 -30.38 -14.74
CA TYR A 233 -4.04 -30.33 -14.49
C TYR A 233 -4.49 -29.15 -13.62
N GLU A 234 -3.58 -28.30 -13.12
CA GLU A 234 -3.90 -27.24 -12.15
C GLU A 234 -4.33 -25.87 -12.75
N ASP A 235 -4.40 -25.61 -14.06
CA ASP A 235 -5.55 -26.03 -14.90
C ASP A 235 -5.25 -25.83 -16.40
N LYS A 236 -4.12 -26.40 -16.84
CA LYS A 236 -3.59 -26.43 -18.21
C LYS A 236 -3.28 -25.11 -18.93
N TRP A 237 -3.77 -23.94 -18.50
CA TRP A 237 -3.72 -22.73 -19.35
C TRP A 237 -3.07 -21.46 -18.78
N MET A 238 -1.78 -21.57 -18.44
CA MET A 238 -0.79 -20.58 -18.94
C MET A 238 -0.24 -20.93 -20.34
N LEU A 239 -0.85 -21.94 -20.96
CA LEU A 239 -0.31 -22.84 -21.97
C LEU A 239 -1.21 -22.95 -23.23
N ALA A 240 -2.38 -22.29 -23.22
CA ALA A 240 -3.26 -21.91 -24.41
C ALA A 240 -2.48 -20.57 -24.83
N LEU A 241 -2.15 -19.69 -23.88
CA LEU A 241 -1.78 -18.28 -24.10
C LEU A 241 -0.85 -18.06 -25.30
N ASP A 242 0.30 -18.75 -25.37
CA ASP A 242 1.23 -18.60 -26.49
C ASP A 242 1.10 -19.67 -27.59
N ALA A 243 0.32 -20.72 -27.39
CA ALA A 243 -0.14 -21.57 -28.49
C ALA A 243 -1.00 -20.77 -29.49
N PHE A 244 -1.58 -19.64 -29.07
CA PHE A 244 -2.34 -18.73 -29.92
C PHE A 244 -1.49 -17.65 -30.62
N GLU A 245 -0.45 -17.09 -29.96
CA GLU A 245 0.54 -16.24 -30.64
C GLU A 245 1.23 -17.01 -31.78
N VAL A 246 1.64 -18.26 -31.52
CA VAL A 246 2.29 -19.12 -32.52
C VAL A 246 1.36 -19.41 -33.71
N ALA A 247 0.04 -19.53 -33.51
CA ALA A 247 -0.93 -19.69 -34.60
C ALA A 247 -1.13 -18.42 -35.45
N LEU A 248 -0.94 -17.23 -34.88
CA LEU A 248 -1.03 -15.94 -35.60
C LEU A 248 0.30 -15.53 -36.26
N SER A 249 1.43 -16.02 -35.74
CA SER A 249 2.76 -15.78 -36.34
C SER A 249 2.94 -16.36 -37.76
N ILE A 250 2.01 -17.23 -38.20
CA ILE A 250 1.91 -17.77 -39.57
C ILE A 250 1.84 -16.64 -40.63
N GLY A 251 1.47 -15.40 -40.25
CA GLY A 251 1.99 -14.24 -40.97
C GLY A 251 1.37 -12.87 -40.69
N ARG A 252 2.14 -12.00 -40.01
CA ARG A 252 2.02 -10.51 -39.88
C ARG A 252 1.18 -9.94 -38.73
N ILE A 253 1.85 -9.79 -37.58
CA ILE A 253 1.91 -8.60 -36.68
C ILE A 253 0.61 -7.77 -36.49
N SER A 254 0.11 -7.75 -35.24
CA SER A 254 -0.27 -6.49 -34.57
C SER A 254 -0.18 -6.64 -33.04
N SER A 255 0.31 -5.62 -32.34
CA SER A 255 0.79 -5.69 -30.95
C SER A 255 -0.08 -4.86 -29.99
N THR A 256 -1.30 -5.31 -29.70
CA THR A 256 -2.36 -4.45 -29.10
C THR A 256 -2.89 -4.86 -27.71
N LEU A 257 -2.39 -5.93 -27.09
CA LEU A 257 -2.86 -6.37 -25.75
C LEU A 257 -1.83 -6.25 -24.61
N CYS A 258 -0.56 -5.93 -24.90
CA CYS A 258 0.49 -5.77 -23.89
C CYS A 258 0.49 -4.37 -23.23
N THR A 259 -0.70 -3.84 -22.88
CA THR A 259 -0.87 -2.45 -22.39
C THR A 259 -2.12 -2.24 -21.52
N ILE A 260 -2.72 -3.32 -21.01
CA ILE A 260 -3.94 -3.27 -20.15
C ILE A 260 -3.76 -4.06 -18.83
N LEU A 261 -2.56 -4.63 -18.61
CA LEU A 261 -2.06 -5.10 -17.32
C LEU A 261 -1.01 -4.10 -16.79
#